data_AF-A0A3N5VC18-F1
#
_entry.id   AF-A0A3N5VC18-F1
#
_cell.length_a   1.000
_cell.length_b   1.000
_cell.length_c   1.000
_cell.angle_alpha   90.00
_cell.angle_beta   90.00
_cell.angle_gamma   90.00
#
_symmetry.space_group_name_H-M   'P 1'
#
loop_
_entity.id
_entity.type
_entity.pdbx_description
1 polymer ?
#
loop_
_entity_poly.entity_id
_entity_poly.type
_entity_poly.pdbx_seq_one_letter_code
_entity_poly.pdbx_strand_id
1 'polypeptide(L)'
;MLGNDLLGFHLDQYCRNFLECAERVLGASVDPKAGVVEYEGRETWVRPFPISIDYSWWARLARQRHTARRMTQLRAKSELAFPIVGLGVDRLDYTKGIVSRFQAIERFLEKYPAYQGRFCFVQIAVPSRTQIDEYRQVKEQVESLVERINDRFGSDTHKPIYYRYEHFEPSELVVYYRMADFAMVSSLHDGMNLVAKEFVASQVECKGVLICSEFAGAAEALDNALLI
;
A
#
# COMPACT_ATOMS: atom_id res chain seq x y z
N MET A 1 5.24 -20.71 19.14
CA MET A 1 6.29 -20.03 18.33
C MET A 1 7.67 -20.59 18.65
N LEU A 2 8.10 -20.64 19.92
CA LEU A 2 9.39 -21.20 20.38
C LEU A 2 9.54 -22.74 20.25
N GLY A 3 8.65 -23.39 19.50
CA GLY A 3 8.81 -24.80 19.14
C GLY A 3 9.58 -25.00 17.83
N ASN A 4 10.01 -23.92 17.17
CA ASN A 4 10.72 -23.91 15.90
C ASN A 4 12.20 -23.57 16.12
N ASP A 5 13.07 -24.03 15.23
CA ASP A 5 14.50 -23.68 15.27
C ASP A 5 14.76 -22.24 14.77
N LEU A 6 13.88 -21.71 13.91
CA LEU A 6 13.98 -20.37 13.33
C LEU A 6 12.60 -19.70 13.25
N LEU A 7 12.53 -18.43 13.64
CA LEU A 7 11.39 -17.53 13.50
C LEU A 7 11.80 -16.29 12.69
N GLY A 8 11.05 -16.06 11.61
CA GLY A 8 11.25 -14.91 10.72
C GLY A 8 10.22 -13.82 10.94
N PHE A 9 10.67 -12.56 10.98
CA PHE A 9 9.81 -11.37 10.95
C PHE A 9 10.20 -10.47 9.79
N HIS A 10 9.36 -9.53 9.38
CA HIS A 10 9.76 -8.60 8.31
C HIS A 10 10.77 -7.55 8.77
N LEU A 11 10.63 -7.06 10.00
CA LEU A 11 11.38 -5.91 10.51
C LEU A 11 12.20 -6.29 11.75
N ASP A 12 13.33 -5.63 11.93
CA ASP A 12 14.16 -5.76 13.12
C ASP A 12 13.39 -5.41 14.39
N GLN A 13 12.52 -4.39 14.31
CA GLN A 13 11.70 -3.99 15.45
C GLN A 13 10.77 -5.13 15.90
N TYR A 14 10.21 -5.91 14.98
CA TYR A 14 9.36 -7.05 15.33
C TYR A 14 10.15 -8.19 15.95
N CYS A 15 11.40 -8.40 15.51
CA CYS A 15 12.31 -9.32 16.17
C CYS A 15 12.57 -8.90 17.62
N ARG A 16 12.90 -7.63 17.85
CA ARG A 16 13.12 -7.08 19.21
C ARG A 16 11.89 -7.23 20.10
N ASN A 17 10.72 -6.87 19.59
CA ASN A 17 9.46 -7.02 20.33
C ASN A 17 9.21 -8.47 20.73
N PHE A 18 9.45 -9.42 19.82
CA PHE A 18 9.26 -10.84 20.12
C PHE A 18 10.23 -11.35 21.20
N LEU A 19 11.51 -10.96 21.13
CA LEU A 19 12.51 -11.32 22.13
C LEU A 19 12.13 -10.79 23.53
N GLU A 20 11.72 -9.52 23.61
CA GLU A 20 11.25 -8.88 24.85
C GLU A 20 9.99 -9.57 25.40
N CYS A 21 9.05 -9.96 24.53
CA CYS A 21 7.86 -10.73 24.93
C CYS A 21 8.23 -12.12 25.46
N ALA A 22 9.15 -12.83 24.81
CA ALA A 22 9.58 -14.16 25.24
C ALA A 22 10.23 -14.13 26.64
N GLU A 23 11.10 -13.13 26.87
CA GLU A 23 11.72 -12.91 28.18
C GLU A 23 10.67 -12.58 29.25
N ARG A 24 9.81 -11.59 29.00
CA ARG A 24 8.88 -11.08 30.03
C ARG A 24 7.70 -11.99 30.33
N VAL A 25 7.15 -12.63 29.31
CA VAL A 25 5.92 -13.43 29.46
C VAL A 25 6.23 -14.85 29.85
N LEU A 26 7.29 -15.44 29.30
CA LEU A 26 7.63 -16.85 29.51
C LEU A 26 8.82 -17.06 30.45
N GLY A 27 9.57 -16.00 30.79
CA GLY A 27 10.82 -16.14 31.53
C GLY A 27 11.92 -16.83 30.71
N ALA A 28 11.83 -16.79 29.38
CA ALA A 28 12.82 -17.41 28.50
C ALA A 28 14.17 -16.70 28.62
N SER A 29 15.27 -17.44 28.48
CA SER A 29 16.60 -16.85 28.36
C SER A 29 16.75 -16.30 26.95
N VAL A 30 17.13 -15.03 26.82
CA VAL A 30 17.27 -14.38 25.52
C VAL A 30 18.66 -13.79 25.36
N ASP A 31 19.22 -13.93 24.16
CA ASP A 31 20.35 -13.12 23.70
C ASP A 31 19.82 -12.14 22.63
N PRO A 32 19.52 -10.87 23.01
CA PRO A 32 19.00 -9.88 22.06
C PRO A 32 19.98 -9.52 20.95
N LYS A 33 21.30 -9.63 21.19
CA LYS A 33 22.32 -9.29 20.19
C LYS A 33 22.47 -10.40 19.16
N ALA A 34 22.45 -11.65 19.62
CA ALA A 34 22.44 -12.81 18.74
C ALA A 34 21.04 -13.08 18.16
N GLY A 35 19.98 -12.46 18.69
CA GLY A 35 18.60 -12.73 18.29
C GLY A 35 18.22 -14.19 18.54
N VAL A 36 18.50 -14.71 19.73
CA VAL A 36 18.27 -16.11 20.09
C VAL A 36 17.41 -16.17 21.36
N VAL A 37 16.48 -17.13 21.40
CA VAL A 37 15.68 -17.46 22.58
C VAL A 37 15.97 -18.91 22.96
N GLU A 38 16.33 -19.14 24.22
CA GLU A 38 16.38 -20.48 24.81
C GLU A 38 15.19 -20.66 25.75
N TYR A 39 14.36 -21.66 25.47
CA TYR A 39 13.17 -21.97 26.25
C TYR A 39 12.95 -23.48 26.33
N GLU A 40 12.77 -24.00 27.55
CA GLU A 40 12.59 -25.44 27.82
C GLU A 40 13.68 -26.33 27.18
N GLY A 41 14.93 -25.86 27.19
CA GLY A 41 16.09 -26.57 26.63
C GLY A 41 16.15 -26.60 25.10
N ARG A 42 15.38 -25.73 24.42
CA ARG A 42 15.41 -25.55 22.97
C ARG A 42 15.85 -24.15 22.60
N GLU A 43 16.67 -24.06 21.57
CA GLU A 43 17.13 -22.81 20.99
C GLU A 43 16.28 -22.44 19.76
N THR A 44 15.81 -21.19 19.70
CA THR A 44 15.10 -20.62 18.56
C THR A 44 15.81 -19.36 18.09
N TRP A 45 16.21 -19.33 16.82
CA TRP A 45 16.77 -18.15 16.16
C TRP A 45 15.65 -17.20 15.73
N VAL A 46 15.82 -15.91 15.96
CA VAL A 46 14.85 -14.87 15.60
C VAL A 46 15.52 -13.90 14.64
N ARG A 47 14.99 -13.77 13.42
CA ARG A 47 15.67 -13.04 12.34
C ARG A 47 14.73 -12.18 11.48
N PRO A 48 15.23 -11.03 10.99
CA PRO A 48 14.54 -10.22 10.00
C PRO A 48 14.71 -10.82 8.60
N PHE A 49 13.60 -11.05 7.92
CA PHE A 49 13.49 -11.45 6.53
C PHE A 49 12.40 -10.58 5.87
N PRO A 50 12.75 -9.36 5.42
CA PRO A 50 11.81 -8.48 4.75
C PRO A 50 11.41 -9.10 3.41
N ILE A 51 10.14 -9.49 3.29
CA ILE A 51 9.63 -10.08 2.05
C ILE A 51 9.68 -9.06 0.91
N SER A 52 9.86 -9.55 -0.31
CA SER A 52 9.88 -8.75 -1.53
C SER A 52 9.09 -9.42 -2.64
N ILE A 53 9.03 -8.77 -3.79
CA ILE A 53 8.36 -9.24 -5.00
C ILE A 53 9.37 -9.77 -6.02
N ASP A 54 8.87 -10.50 -7.03
CA ASP A 54 9.63 -10.72 -8.26
C ASP A 54 9.69 -9.41 -9.07
N TYR A 55 10.70 -8.61 -8.75
CA TYR A 55 10.95 -7.33 -9.42
C TYR A 55 11.04 -7.48 -10.95
N SER A 56 11.78 -8.50 -11.42
CA SER A 56 12.04 -8.71 -12.84
C SER A 56 10.76 -9.04 -13.59
N TRP A 57 9.86 -9.80 -12.97
CA TRP A 57 8.56 -10.12 -13.55
C TRP A 57 7.67 -8.89 -13.70
N TRP A 58 7.52 -8.07 -12.65
CA TRP A 58 6.74 -6.82 -12.72
C TRP A 58 7.33 -5.83 -13.72
N ALA A 59 8.66 -5.64 -13.70
CA ALA A 59 9.34 -4.75 -14.62
C ALA A 59 9.26 -5.23 -16.08
N ARG A 60 9.20 -6.53 -16.33
CA ARG A 60 8.96 -7.10 -17.67
C ARG A 60 7.51 -6.92 -18.10
N LEU A 61 6.57 -7.18 -17.21
CA LEU A 61 5.13 -7.00 -17.45
C LEU A 61 4.81 -5.53 -17.79
N ALA A 62 5.44 -4.58 -17.08
CA ALA A 62 5.35 -3.15 -17.33
C ALA A 62 5.86 -2.74 -18.73
N ARG A 63 6.91 -3.41 -19.25
CA ARG A 63 7.49 -3.12 -20.58
C ARG A 63 6.72 -3.74 -21.75
N GLN A 64 5.69 -4.55 -21.51
CA GLN A 64 4.96 -5.20 -22.59
C GLN A 64 4.19 -4.18 -23.45
N ARG A 65 4.15 -4.43 -24.76
CA ARG A 65 3.36 -3.61 -25.71
C ARG A 65 1.88 -3.60 -25.36
N HIS A 66 1.35 -4.69 -24.82
CA HIS A 66 -0.05 -4.78 -24.38
C HIS A 66 -0.33 -3.77 -23.25
N THR A 67 0.53 -3.70 -22.24
CA THR A 67 0.45 -2.73 -21.13
C THR A 67 0.43 -1.30 -21.65
N ALA A 68 1.37 -0.93 -22.52
CA ALA A 68 1.41 0.41 -23.12
C ALA A 68 0.11 0.74 -23.90
N ARG A 69 -0.39 -0.21 -24.70
CA ARG A 69 -1.66 -0.04 -25.44
C ARG A 69 -2.85 0.18 -24.50
N ARG A 70 -2.96 -0.61 -23.43
CA ARG A 70 -4.05 -0.44 -22.44
C ARG A 70 -3.95 0.88 -21.70
N MET A 71 -2.75 1.34 -21.35
CA MET A 71 -2.56 2.67 -20.77
C MET A 71 -3.08 3.77 -21.71
N THR A 72 -2.72 3.73 -22.99
CA THR A 72 -3.21 4.70 -23.98
C THR A 72 -4.73 4.67 -24.12
N GLN A 73 -5.34 3.47 -24.13
CA GLN A 73 -6.79 3.33 -24.19
C GLN A 73 -7.49 3.91 -22.95
N LEU A 74 -6.97 3.66 -21.75
CA LEU A 74 -7.53 4.20 -20.52
C LEU A 74 -7.42 5.73 -20.47
N ARG A 75 -6.27 6.29 -20.87
CA ARG A 75 -6.10 7.75 -20.98
C ARG A 75 -7.01 8.36 -22.06
N ALA A 76 -7.25 7.66 -23.17
CA ALA A 76 -8.12 8.16 -24.24
C ALA A 76 -9.62 8.15 -23.88
N LYS A 77 -10.06 7.26 -22.99
CA LYS A 77 -11.47 7.13 -22.59
C LYS A 77 -11.97 8.24 -21.65
N SER A 78 -11.27 9.37 -21.52
CA SER A 78 -11.58 10.54 -20.67
C SER A 78 -11.67 10.32 -19.16
N GLU A 79 -11.98 9.10 -18.67
CA GLU A 79 -12.07 8.81 -17.24
C GLU A 79 -10.76 9.05 -16.48
N LEU A 80 -9.59 9.05 -17.16
CA LEU A 80 -8.27 9.23 -16.53
C LEU A 80 -7.34 10.12 -17.39
N ALA A 81 -7.92 10.97 -18.23
CA ALA A 81 -7.18 11.91 -19.07
C ALA A 81 -6.72 13.16 -18.29
N PHE A 82 -6.27 12.97 -17.05
CA PHE A 82 -5.94 14.08 -16.16
C PHE A 82 -4.45 14.41 -16.18
N PRO A 83 -4.09 15.70 -16.01
CA PRO A 83 -2.71 16.12 -15.83
C PRO A 83 -1.98 15.39 -14.70
N ILE A 84 -2.68 15.03 -13.63
CA ILE A 84 -2.11 14.35 -12.46
C ILE A 84 -3.01 13.19 -12.04
N VAL A 85 -2.45 11.99 -12.01
CA VAL A 85 -3.10 10.75 -11.62
C VAL A 85 -2.40 10.14 -10.41
N GLY A 86 -3.06 10.20 -9.26
CA GLY A 86 -2.66 9.45 -8.06
C GLY A 86 -3.25 8.04 -8.04
N LEU A 87 -2.58 7.12 -7.35
CA LEU A 87 -3.01 5.73 -7.22
C LEU A 87 -2.91 5.22 -5.77
N GLY A 88 -3.94 4.49 -5.36
CA GLY A 88 -3.96 3.66 -4.17
C GLY A 88 -4.44 2.25 -4.53
N VAL A 89 -3.73 1.22 -4.07
CA VAL A 89 -4.12 -0.18 -4.23
C VAL A 89 -3.99 -0.86 -2.88
N ASP A 90 -5.10 -1.32 -2.32
CA ASP A 90 -5.12 -1.89 -0.98
C ASP A 90 -6.23 -2.95 -0.87
N ARG A 91 -6.08 -3.89 0.06
CA ARG A 91 -7.27 -4.57 0.58
C ARG A 91 -8.11 -3.54 1.34
N LEU A 92 -9.43 -3.64 1.26
CA LEU A 92 -10.29 -2.83 2.11
C LEU A 92 -10.15 -3.30 3.56
N ASP A 93 -9.36 -2.57 4.35
CA ASP A 93 -8.90 -2.96 5.68
C ASP A 93 -8.56 -1.69 6.47
N TYR A 94 -8.95 -1.63 7.75
CA TYR A 94 -8.74 -0.44 8.60
C TYR A 94 -7.26 -0.08 8.76
N THR A 95 -6.35 -1.05 8.65
CA THR A 95 -4.91 -0.83 8.76
C THR A 95 -4.30 -0.08 7.58
N LYS A 96 -4.99 -0.02 6.43
CA LYS A 96 -4.46 0.56 5.18
C LYS A 96 -4.64 2.08 5.07
N GLY A 97 -5.33 2.69 6.04
CA GLY A 97 -5.47 4.15 6.14
C GLY A 97 -6.12 4.80 4.91
N ILE A 98 -7.03 4.10 4.23
CA ILE A 98 -7.75 4.63 3.04
C ILE A 98 -8.59 5.85 3.44
N VAL A 99 -9.22 5.82 4.62
CA VAL A 99 -9.97 6.95 5.18
C VAL A 99 -9.08 8.19 5.32
N SER A 100 -7.92 8.05 5.97
CA SER A 100 -6.95 9.13 6.16
C SER A 100 -6.44 9.68 4.82
N ARG A 101 -6.22 8.80 3.83
CA ARG A 101 -5.83 9.18 2.47
C ARG A 101 -6.87 10.07 1.81
N PHE A 102 -8.14 9.70 1.87
CA PHE A 102 -9.22 10.48 1.26
C PHE A 102 -9.44 11.81 1.98
N GLN A 103 -9.33 11.84 3.30
CA GLN A 103 -9.35 13.09 4.06
C GLN A 103 -8.19 14.01 3.67
N ALA A 104 -6.99 13.48 3.45
CA ALA A 104 -5.84 14.25 2.98
C ALA A 104 -6.06 14.79 1.55
N ILE A 105 -6.66 14.00 0.65
CA ILE A 105 -7.01 14.44 -0.71
C ILE A 105 -8.07 15.54 -0.67
N GLU A 106 -9.12 15.39 0.14
CA GLU A 106 -10.12 16.44 0.34
C GLU A 106 -9.45 17.73 0.81
N ARG A 107 -8.62 17.65 1.85
CA ARG A 107 -7.89 18.80 2.38
C ARG A 107 -6.96 19.44 1.35
N PHE A 108 -6.32 18.63 0.51
CA PHE A 108 -5.49 19.11 -0.60
C PHE A 108 -6.32 19.91 -1.62
N LEU A 109 -7.48 19.40 -2.03
CA LEU A 109 -8.36 20.08 -2.99
C LEU A 109 -8.99 21.35 -2.42
N GLU A 110 -9.26 21.40 -1.11
CA GLU A 110 -9.66 22.63 -0.42
C GLU A 110 -8.56 23.69 -0.43
N LYS A 111 -7.35 23.27 -0.04
CA LYS A 111 -6.22 24.19 0.17
C LYS A 111 -5.65 24.69 -1.16
N TYR A 112 -5.75 23.89 -2.22
CA TYR A 112 -5.19 24.21 -3.53
C TYR A 112 -6.23 24.05 -4.65
N PRO A 113 -7.18 24.99 -4.78
CA PRO A 113 -8.24 24.93 -5.78
C PRO A 113 -7.76 24.81 -7.24
N ALA A 114 -6.53 25.27 -7.53
CA ALA A 114 -5.90 25.17 -8.85
C ALA A 114 -5.71 23.72 -9.37
N TYR A 115 -5.85 22.71 -8.50
CA TYR A 115 -5.79 21.29 -8.87
C TYR A 115 -7.17 20.66 -9.12
N GLN A 116 -8.27 21.33 -8.76
CA GLN A 116 -9.62 20.84 -9.06
C GLN A 116 -9.81 20.74 -10.58
N GLY A 117 -10.31 19.61 -11.08
CA GLY A 117 -10.42 19.33 -12.53
C GLY A 117 -9.09 18.97 -13.22
N ARG A 118 -7.95 19.04 -12.54
CA ARG A 118 -6.61 18.67 -13.08
C ARG A 118 -6.00 17.46 -12.40
N PHE A 119 -6.61 17.01 -11.32
CA PHE A 119 -6.15 15.92 -10.48
C PHE A 119 -7.23 14.85 -10.39
N CYS A 120 -6.86 13.58 -10.51
CA CYS A 120 -7.70 12.47 -10.08
C CYS A 120 -6.90 11.47 -9.24
N PHE A 121 -7.60 10.75 -8.37
CA PHE A 121 -7.07 9.65 -7.58
C PHE A 121 -7.82 8.37 -7.90
N VAL A 122 -7.11 7.33 -8.32
CA VAL A 122 -7.68 5.99 -8.50
C VAL A 122 -7.45 5.18 -7.24
N GLN A 123 -8.50 4.73 -6.58
CA GLN A 123 -8.42 3.77 -5.48
C GLN A 123 -8.96 2.43 -5.93
N ILE A 124 -8.09 1.43 -6.00
CA ILE A 124 -8.48 0.03 -6.15
C ILE A 124 -8.51 -0.58 -4.74
N ALA A 125 -9.70 -1.00 -4.31
CA ALA A 125 -9.93 -1.61 -3.01
C ALA A 125 -10.41 -3.05 -3.19
N VAL A 126 -9.56 -4.01 -2.82
CA VAL A 126 -9.89 -5.43 -2.94
C VAL A 126 -10.78 -5.85 -1.77
N PRO A 127 -11.96 -6.46 -2.01
CA PRO A 127 -12.82 -7.00 -0.96
C PRO A 127 -12.06 -7.92 0.00
N SER A 128 -12.24 -7.72 1.31
CA SER A 128 -11.55 -8.50 2.34
C SER A 128 -12.43 -8.62 3.57
N ARG A 129 -12.56 -9.84 4.13
CA ARG A 129 -13.20 -10.13 5.42
C ARG A 129 -14.56 -9.45 5.62
N THR A 130 -15.40 -9.48 4.60
CA THR A 130 -16.67 -8.72 4.52
C THR A 130 -17.73 -9.09 5.56
N GLN A 131 -17.58 -10.23 6.23
CA GLN A 131 -18.46 -10.67 7.31
C GLN A 131 -18.12 -10.05 8.67
N ILE A 132 -16.97 -9.40 8.80
CA ILE A 132 -16.50 -8.75 10.04
C ILE A 132 -17.03 -7.31 10.06
N ASP A 133 -17.65 -6.90 11.18
CA ASP A 133 -18.35 -5.62 11.27
C ASP A 133 -17.42 -4.42 11.11
N GLU A 134 -16.20 -4.47 11.65
CA GLU A 134 -15.19 -3.43 11.49
C GLU A 134 -14.83 -3.21 10.01
N TYR A 135 -14.79 -4.27 9.20
CA TYR A 135 -14.53 -4.16 7.76
C TYR A 135 -15.73 -3.55 7.01
N ARG A 136 -16.96 -3.83 7.46
CA ARG A 136 -18.17 -3.20 6.90
C ARG A 136 -18.21 -1.71 7.21
N GLN A 137 -17.90 -1.32 8.44
CA GLN A 137 -17.84 0.09 8.86
C GLN A 137 -16.80 0.88 8.05
N VAL A 138 -15.60 0.30 7.85
CA VAL A 138 -14.58 0.93 7.01
C VAL A 138 -15.07 1.10 5.58
N LYS A 139 -15.76 0.10 5.03
CA LYS A 139 -16.35 0.21 3.68
C LYS A 139 -17.33 1.36 3.58
N GLU A 140 -18.28 1.44 4.51
CA GLU A 140 -19.29 2.50 4.54
C GLU A 140 -18.66 3.88 4.67
N GLN A 141 -17.64 4.03 5.53
CA GLN A 141 -16.90 5.28 5.67
C GLN A 141 -16.15 5.65 4.38
N VAL A 142 -15.47 4.70 3.75
CA VAL A 142 -14.75 4.91 2.48
C VAL A 142 -15.72 5.34 1.38
N GLU A 143 -16.84 4.64 1.21
CA GLU A 143 -17.84 4.96 0.19
C GLU A 143 -18.49 6.32 0.43
N SER A 144 -18.85 6.64 1.69
CA SER A 144 -19.37 7.95 2.06
C SER A 144 -18.39 9.09 1.78
N LEU A 145 -17.08 8.87 2.03
CA LEU A 145 -16.04 9.85 1.69
C LEU A 145 -15.91 10.03 0.18
N VAL A 146 -15.95 8.95 -0.60
CA VAL A 146 -15.90 9.00 -2.06
C VAL A 146 -17.05 9.82 -2.60
N GLU A 147 -18.28 9.55 -2.15
CA GLU A 147 -19.48 10.30 -2.53
C GLU A 147 -19.32 11.78 -2.18
N ARG A 148 -19.05 12.10 -0.91
CA ARG A 148 -18.89 13.48 -0.44
C ARG A 148 -17.84 14.27 -1.24
N ILE A 149 -16.66 13.68 -1.45
CA ILE A 149 -15.55 14.36 -2.14
C ILE A 149 -15.89 14.54 -3.61
N ASN A 150 -16.47 13.53 -4.25
CA ASN A 150 -16.87 13.62 -5.65
C ASN A 150 -18.02 14.62 -5.87
N ASP A 151 -18.98 14.70 -4.96
CA ASP A 151 -20.08 15.68 -5.04
C ASP A 151 -19.56 17.12 -4.86
N ARG A 152 -18.56 17.30 -3.98
CA ARG A 152 -18.02 18.62 -3.64
C ARG A 152 -17.03 19.17 -4.65
N PHE A 153 -16.18 18.32 -5.24
CA PHE A 153 -15.10 18.77 -6.14
C PHE A 153 -15.17 18.16 -7.55
N GLY A 154 -16.14 17.28 -7.82
CA GLY A 154 -16.38 16.72 -9.14
C GLY A 154 -17.30 17.58 -9.99
N SER A 155 -17.54 17.08 -11.20
CA SER A 155 -18.50 17.61 -12.18
C SER A 155 -19.02 16.45 -13.03
N ASP A 156 -19.94 16.72 -13.96
CA ASP A 156 -20.48 15.69 -14.87
C ASP A 156 -19.42 14.97 -15.71
N THR A 157 -18.26 15.61 -15.92
CA THR A 157 -17.18 15.09 -16.76
C THR A 157 -15.94 14.68 -15.96
N HIS A 158 -15.93 14.90 -14.64
CA HIS A 158 -14.74 14.70 -13.81
C HIS A 158 -15.09 14.28 -12.40
N LYS A 159 -14.40 13.24 -11.89
CA LYS A 159 -14.43 12.88 -10.47
C LYS A 159 -13.02 12.99 -9.88
N PRO A 160 -12.83 13.64 -8.72
CA PRO A 160 -11.53 13.64 -8.04
C PRO A 160 -11.14 12.24 -7.56
N ILE A 161 -12.09 11.36 -7.24
CA ILE A 161 -11.83 9.98 -6.77
C ILE A 161 -12.56 8.95 -7.63
N TYR A 162 -11.79 8.07 -8.27
CA TYR A 162 -12.26 6.89 -8.98
C TYR A 162 -12.05 5.66 -8.08
N TYR A 163 -13.09 5.29 -7.34
CA TYR A 163 -13.09 4.11 -6.46
C TYR A 163 -13.53 2.85 -7.23
N ARG A 164 -12.75 1.77 -7.11
CA ARG A 164 -13.02 0.46 -7.70
C ARG A 164 -12.98 -0.59 -6.59
N TYR A 165 -14.12 -1.20 -6.28
CA TYR A 165 -14.24 -2.23 -5.26
C TYR A 165 -14.34 -3.63 -5.89
N GLU A 166 -13.22 -4.12 -6.40
CA GLU A 166 -13.13 -5.39 -7.13
C GLU A 166 -11.69 -5.92 -7.13
N HIS A 167 -11.52 -7.17 -7.57
CA HIS A 167 -10.19 -7.76 -7.74
C HIS A 167 -9.66 -7.44 -9.14
N PHE A 168 -8.39 -7.06 -9.23
CA PHE A 168 -7.68 -6.85 -10.48
C PHE A 168 -6.56 -7.87 -10.60
N GLU A 169 -6.45 -8.49 -11.77
CA GLU A 169 -5.31 -9.34 -12.07
C GLU A 169 -4.03 -8.49 -12.22
N PRO A 170 -2.83 -9.06 -11.99
CA PRO A 170 -1.58 -8.31 -12.11
C PRO A 170 -1.38 -7.63 -13.49
N SER A 171 -1.86 -8.26 -14.56
CA SER A 171 -1.83 -7.72 -15.93
C SER A 171 -2.68 -6.46 -16.10
N GLU A 172 -3.68 -6.26 -15.23
CA GLU A 172 -4.51 -5.08 -15.19
C GLU A 172 -3.92 -4.03 -14.24
N LEU A 173 -3.46 -4.45 -13.04
CA LEU A 173 -2.83 -3.57 -12.05
C LEU A 173 -1.60 -2.85 -12.61
N VAL A 174 -0.76 -3.56 -13.36
CA VAL A 174 0.46 -2.97 -13.94
C VAL A 174 0.16 -1.75 -14.81
N VAL A 175 -1.02 -1.71 -15.43
CA VAL A 175 -1.46 -0.60 -16.29
C VAL A 175 -1.69 0.64 -15.44
N TYR A 176 -2.33 0.49 -14.28
CA TYR A 176 -2.52 1.58 -13.31
C TYR A 176 -1.19 2.01 -12.68
N TYR A 177 -0.36 1.06 -12.26
CA TYR A 177 0.95 1.38 -11.70
C TYR A 177 1.80 2.20 -12.67
N ARG A 178 1.81 1.83 -13.95
CA ARG A 178 2.55 2.57 -14.98
C ARG A 178 1.95 3.93 -15.34
N MET A 179 0.63 4.07 -15.18
CA MET A 179 -0.08 5.28 -15.58
C MET A 179 -0.03 6.36 -14.52
N ALA A 180 0.05 5.97 -13.24
CA ALA A 180 0.03 6.90 -12.12
C ALA A 180 1.30 7.75 -12.07
N ASP A 181 1.11 9.04 -11.84
CA ASP A 181 2.18 10.01 -11.57
C ASP A 181 2.70 9.88 -10.14
N PHE A 182 1.85 9.40 -9.23
CA PHE A 182 2.29 8.96 -7.91
C PHE A 182 1.43 7.83 -7.34
N ALA A 183 2.02 7.00 -6.49
CA ALA A 183 1.29 6.06 -5.64
C ALA A 183 1.37 6.51 -4.18
N MET A 184 0.27 6.31 -3.45
CA MET A 184 0.19 6.66 -2.04
C MET A 184 -0.12 5.43 -1.19
N VAL A 185 0.85 5.05 -0.37
CA VAL A 185 0.73 3.98 0.63
C VAL A 185 0.61 4.64 2.00
N SER A 186 -0.60 4.70 2.53
CA SER A 186 -0.94 5.43 3.77
C SER A 186 -1.26 4.47 4.93
N SER A 187 -0.60 3.32 4.98
CA SER A 187 -0.91 2.30 6.00
C SER A 187 -0.62 2.84 7.40
N LEU A 188 -1.56 2.64 8.32
CA LEU A 188 -1.42 3.01 9.73
C LEU A 188 -0.52 2.01 10.48
N HIS A 189 -0.52 0.76 10.03
CA HIS A 189 0.38 -0.28 10.51
C HIS A 189 0.40 -1.43 9.50
N ASP A 190 1.54 -1.70 8.86
CA ASP A 190 1.64 -2.75 7.84
C ASP A 190 3.00 -3.44 7.90
N GLY A 191 3.00 -4.76 8.11
CA GLY A 191 4.25 -5.49 8.31
C GLY A 191 5.18 -5.43 7.10
N MET A 192 4.62 -5.44 5.90
CA MET A 192 5.32 -5.13 4.64
C MET A 192 4.29 -4.73 3.59
N ASN A 193 4.56 -3.64 2.86
CA ASN A 193 3.68 -3.20 1.79
C ASN A 193 4.26 -3.58 0.42
N LEU A 194 3.74 -4.67 -0.17
CA LEU A 194 4.21 -5.13 -1.48
C LEU A 194 3.75 -4.23 -2.63
N VAL A 195 2.58 -3.58 -2.50
CA VAL A 195 2.08 -2.62 -3.49
C VAL A 195 3.09 -1.48 -3.74
N ALA A 196 3.74 -0.99 -2.68
CA ALA A 196 4.83 -0.02 -2.80
C ALA A 196 5.95 -0.53 -3.73
N LYS A 197 6.38 -1.79 -3.53
CA LYS A 197 7.44 -2.41 -4.32
C LYS A 197 6.98 -2.72 -5.74
N GLU A 198 5.74 -3.15 -5.93
CA GLU A 198 5.13 -3.43 -7.25
C GLU A 198 5.02 -2.16 -8.08
N PHE A 199 4.60 -1.05 -7.47
CA PHE A 199 4.59 0.26 -8.09
C PHE A 199 6.01 0.65 -8.54
N VAL A 200 6.99 0.60 -7.64
CA VAL A 200 8.39 0.94 -7.97
C VAL A 200 8.93 0.05 -9.10
N ALA A 201 8.69 -1.26 -9.06
CA ALA A 201 9.11 -2.19 -10.10
C ALA A 201 8.43 -1.91 -11.46
N SER A 202 7.20 -1.40 -11.43
CA SER A 202 6.43 -1.06 -12.63
C SER A 202 6.81 0.31 -13.22
N GLN A 203 7.46 1.18 -12.46
CA GLN A 203 7.93 2.51 -12.88
C GLN A 203 9.21 2.46 -13.73
N VAL A 204 9.17 1.71 -14.83
CA VAL A 204 10.32 1.44 -15.71
C VAL A 204 10.86 2.66 -16.48
N GLU A 205 10.14 3.78 -16.44
CA GLU A 205 10.56 5.08 -16.99
C GLU A 205 11.02 6.08 -15.91
N CYS A 206 11.00 5.67 -14.63
CA CYS A 206 11.43 6.48 -13.48
C CYS A 206 10.72 7.84 -13.37
N LYS A 207 9.40 7.88 -13.64
CA LYS A 207 8.59 9.11 -13.62
C LYS A 207 7.66 9.21 -12.40
N GLY A 208 7.17 8.08 -11.92
CA GLY A 208 6.24 8.04 -10.80
C GLY A 208 6.92 8.28 -9.45
N VAL A 209 6.20 8.94 -8.54
CA VAL A 209 6.65 9.19 -7.17
C VAL A 209 5.94 8.23 -6.21
N LEU A 210 6.67 7.62 -5.28
CA LEU A 210 6.07 6.87 -4.18
C LEU A 210 5.98 7.76 -2.94
N ILE A 211 4.76 7.94 -2.44
CA ILE A 211 4.48 8.50 -1.12
C ILE A 211 4.16 7.32 -0.21
N CYS A 212 4.94 7.12 0.85
CA CYS A 212 4.89 5.91 1.66
C CYS A 212 4.83 6.24 3.14
N SER A 213 3.92 5.63 3.89
CA SER A 213 3.88 5.83 5.33
C SER A 213 5.09 5.21 6.01
N GLU A 214 5.64 5.90 7.01
CA GLU A 214 6.69 5.36 7.89
C GLU A 214 6.25 4.10 8.66
N PHE A 215 4.95 3.90 8.84
CA PHE A 215 4.36 2.73 9.49
C PHE A 215 4.15 1.53 8.56
N ALA A 216 4.52 1.65 7.28
CA ALA A 216 4.60 0.53 6.37
C ALA A 216 6.02 -0.03 6.37
N GLY A 217 6.19 -1.33 6.62
CA GLY A 217 7.51 -1.98 6.64
C GLY A 217 8.30 -1.85 5.34
N ALA A 218 7.66 -1.46 4.23
CA ALA A 218 8.35 -1.12 2.99
C ALA A 218 9.22 0.15 3.10
N ALA A 219 8.89 1.07 4.02
CA ALA A 219 9.63 2.32 4.24
C ALA A 219 11.07 2.07 4.70
N GLU A 220 11.34 0.98 5.45
CA GLU A 220 12.71 0.63 5.86
C GLU A 220 13.62 0.32 4.67
N ALA A 221 13.06 -0.17 3.55
CA ALA A 221 13.81 -0.56 2.36
C ALA A 221 13.68 0.42 1.18
N LEU A 222 12.82 1.44 1.30
CA LEU A 222 12.51 2.42 0.24
C LEU A 222 12.80 3.84 0.73
N ASP A 223 14.04 4.07 1.13
CA ASP A 223 14.59 5.32 1.68
C ASP A 223 14.42 6.56 0.78
N ASN A 224 14.30 6.36 -0.53
CA ASN A 224 14.08 7.43 -1.51
C ASN A 224 12.59 7.75 -1.75
N ALA A 225 11.67 7.07 -1.06
CA ALA A 225 10.25 7.43 -1.08
C ALA A 225 9.99 8.71 -0.29
N LEU A 226 8.91 9.41 -0.61
CA LEU A 226 8.43 10.52 0.23
C LEU A 226 7.70 9.93 1.44
N LEU A 227 8.37 9.94 2.59
CA LEU A 227 7.82 9.37 3.82
C LEU A 227 6.78 10.30 4.46
N ILE A 228 5.69 9.71 4.97
CA ILE A 228 4.57 10.39 5.64
C ILE A 228 4.08 9.68 6.90
#